data_AF-A0A1H8Y778-F1
#
_entry.id   AF-A0A1H8Y778-F1
#
_cell.length_a   1.000
_cell.length_b   1.000
_cell.length_c   1.000
_cell.angle_alpha   90.00
_cell.angle_beta   90.00
_cell.angle_gamma   90.00
#
_symmetry.space_group_name_H-M   'P 1'
#
loop_
_entity.id
_entity.type
_entity.pdbx_description
1 polymer ?
#
loop_
_entity_poly.entity_id
_entity_poly.type
_entity_poly.pdbx_seq_one_letter_code
_entity_poly.pdbx_strand_id
1 'polypeptide(L)'
;MNTSLSKASQRGFIALDMLFGLIVFAAMMTGTAVLVANQMDSQNYRIAADQQKQVADAAAKYLKDNFATVYAAAGTTTPAQITPAMLRNTKYLPAGFTDTNAFGQTFVVLARRVATNQLESIVLTTGGQAIDEMGTREIAENLGAPGGFVPVANTGIIQGVRGGWSLTLSNYGVNPGVGHTASALFLQDGTLANDYLYRNAIAGKPELNRMNTALNMGGNDLNNAANITASGTANISGDVNAGRNVNATSNVNLNGTLTAGGDLRAGSMYLQGNASMNGNATVGGNVAVTGDTTTGSMYARGNVQGVTASMSGETYTTGWFRTRGDTGWYSEKWGGGWHMTDSDWVRTYAGKNVYTSGQMRGNSLFSDGRTYVGEYIQLIGSANENWGCSPNGLVSRDGAGALLSCESGLWRRPKAKTPTCTAYTIPGYDPNDVTTRACPVGTKVGWDTGGSGQRWASTPNIAIGQNDYATIFCCEF
;
A
#
# COMPACT_ATOMS: atom_id res chain seq x y z
N MET A 1 -20.44 -113.08 107.69
CA MET A 1 -21.50 -114.02 107.27
C MET A 1 -21.86 -113.73 105.81
N ASN A 2 -22.38 -114.74 105.10
CA ASN A 2 -23.00 -114.69 103.75
C ASN A 2 -24.00 -113.51 103.58
N THR A 3 -24.41 -113.02 102.40
CA THR A 3 -24.39 -113.48 100.97
C THR A 3 -24.50 -112.21 100.08
N SER A 4 -24.57 -112.16 98.73
CA SER A 4 -24.66 -113.11 97.60
C SER A 4 -24.18 -112.44 96.29
N LEU A 5 -24.17 -113.17 95.16
CA LEU A 5 -24.07 -112.59 93.81
C LEU A 5 -25.46 -112.22 93.24
N SER A 6 -25.51 -111.20 92.39
CA SER A 6 -26.48 -111.11 91.28
C SER A 6 -25.85 -110.39 90.07
N LYS A 7 -26.40 -110.64 88.86
CA LYS A 7 -25.81 -110.26 87.57
C LYS A 7 -26.94 -109.85 86.62
N ALA A 8 -27.05 -108.56 86.22
CA ALA A 8 -27.69 -108.18 84.95
C ALA A 8 -27.62 -106.68 84.56
N SER A 9 -27.41 -106.48 83.25
CA SER A 9 -27.85 -105.36 82.39
C SER A 9 -27.13 -104.00 82.42
N GLN A 10 -26.45 -103.72 81.30
CA GLN A 10 -26.32 -102.37 80.76
C GLN A 10 -27.71 -101.88 80.30
N ARG A 11 -28.07 -100.64 80.62
CA ARG A 11 -29.11 -99.87 79.90
C ARG A 11 -28.63 -98.43 79.72
N GLY A 12 -28.89 -97.88 78.53
CA GLY A 12 -28.15 -96.74 77.99
C GLY A 12 -28.69 -95.37 78.40
N PHE A 13 -27.78 -94.38 78.38
CA PHE A 13 -28.05 -92.97 78.65
C PHE A 13 -28.22 -92.11 77.37
N ILE A 14 -28.31 -92.73 76.20
CA ILE A 14 -28.20 -92.03 74.89
C ILE A 14 -29.55 -91.45 74.41
N ALA A 15 -30.68 -92.01 74.86
CA ALA A 15 -32.00 -91.70 74.28
C ALA A 15 -32.59 -90.34 74.70
N LEU A 16 -32.23 -89.81 75.88
CA LEU A 16 -32.80 -88.54 76.39
C LEU A 16 -32.05 -87.33 75.81
N ASP A 17 -30.70 -87.39 75.82
CA ASP A 17 -29.85 -86.29 75.35
C ASP A 17 -29.95 -86.06 73.84
N MET A 18 -30.13 -87.12 73.03
CA MET A 18 -30.43 -86.96 71.60
C MET A 18 -31.76 -86.27 71.34
N LEU A 19 -32.76 -86.41 72.22
CA LEU A 19 -34.09 -85.83 72.05
C LEU A 19 -34.09 -84.34 72.36
N PHE A 20 -33.43 -83.92 73.45
CA PHE A 20 -33.16 -82.50 73.70
C PHE A 20 -32.23 -81.89 72.64
N GLY A 21 -31.19 -82.62 72.23
CA GLY A 21 -30.28 -82.22 71.15
C GLY A 21 -31.01 -81.96 69.84
N LEU A 22 -31.97 -82.81 69.44
CA LEU A 22 -32.77 -82.62 68.23
C LEU A 22 -33.76 -81.48 68.34
N ILE A 23 -34.37 -81.22 69.50
CA ILE A 23 -35.27 -80.07 69.70
C ILE A 23 -34.48 -78.76 69.64
N VAL A 24 -33.33 -78.70 70.31
CA VAL A 24 -32.43 -77.53 70.25
C VAL A 24 -31.86 -77.36 68.84
N PHE A 25 -31.47 -78.42 68.15
CA PHE A 25 -30.98 -78.37 66.76
C PHE A 25 -32.08 -77.95 65.77
N ALA A 26 -33.32 -78.41 65.94
CA ALA A 26 -34.46 -77.98 65.12
C ALA A 26 -34.79 -76.49 65.36
N ALA A 27 -34.82 -76.05 66.63
CA ALA A 27 -35.02 -74.64 66.98
C ALA A 27 -33.84 -73.75 66.55
N MET A 28 -32.61 -74.28 66.56
CA MET A 28 -31.44 -73.62 65.99
C MET A 28 -31.47 -73.60 64.46
N MET A 29 -32.04 -74.61 63.78
CA MET A 29 -32.20 -74.63 62.32
C MET A 29 -33.28 -73.66 61.83
N THR A 30 -34.42 -73.54 62.52
CA THR A 30 -35.37 -72.44 62.24
C THR A 30 -34.79 -71.09 62.66
N GLY A 31 -34.05 -71.03 63.77
CA GLY A 31 -33.34 -69.82 64.21
C GLY A 31 -32.27 -69.34 63.21
N THR A 32 -31.47 -70.24 62.65
CA THR A 32 -30.46 -69.91 61.63
C THR A 32 -31.09 -69.65 60.27
N ALA A 33 -32.17 -70.33 59.89
CA ALA A 33 -32.92 -69.98 58.69
C ALA A 33 -33.51 -68.56 58.77
N VAL A 34 -34.05 -68.17 59.94
CA VAL A 34 -34.51 -66.79 60.20
C VAL A 34 -33.35 -65.80 60.24
N LEU A 35 -32.20 -66.14 60.83
CA LEU A 35 -31.03 -65.25 60.82
C LEU A 35 -30.42 -65.08 59.42
N VAL A 36 -30.36 -66.13 58.61
CA VAL A 36 -29.89 -66.06 57.22
C VAL A 36 -30.89 -65.32 56.33
N ALA A 37 -32.20 -65.53 56.52
CA ALA A 37 -33.24 -64.74 55.84
C ALA A 37 -33.12 -63.26 56.20
N ASN A 38 -33.13 -62.90 57.50
CA ASN A 38 -32.98 -61.51 57.95
C ASN A 38 -31.67 -60.86 57.46
N GLN A 39 -30.58 -61.62 57.34
CA GLN A 39 -29.30 -61.13 56.85
C GLN A 39 -29.25 -61.02 55.31
N MET A 40 -30.02 -61.83 54.58
CA MET A 40 -30.27 -61.64 53.14
C MET A 40 -31.19 -60.46 52.89
N ASP A 41 -32.22 -60.25 53.71
CA ASP A 41 -33.19 -59.16 53.57
C ASP A 41 -32.52 -57.79 53.80
N SER A 42 -31.68 -57.63 54.83
CA SER A 42 -30.87 -56.41 55.00
C SER A 42 -29.92 -56.13 53.82
N GLN A 43 -29.35 -57.17 53.19
CA GLN A 43 -28.57 -57.00 51.95
C GLN A 43 -29.46 -56.55 50.78
N ASN A 44 -30.64 -57.13 50.62
CA ASN A 44 -31.61 -56.73 49.60
C ASN A 44 -32.12 -55.29 49.82
N TYR A 45 -32.32 -54.87 51.07
CA TYR A 45 -32.66 -53.50 51.45
C TYR A 45 -31.55 -52.51 51.09
N ARG A 46 -30.28 -52.84 51.39
CA ARG A 46 -29.16 -52.00 50.98
C ARG A 46 -29.02 -51.91 49.45
N ILE A 47 -29.20 -53.01 48.72
CA ILE A 47 -29.19 -53.01 47.24
C ILE A 47 -30.33 -52.15 46.68
N ALA A 48 -31.54 -52.27 47.23
CA ALA A 48 -32.68 -51.46 46.83
C ALA A 48 -32.44 -49.96 47.10
N ALA A 49 -31.78 -49.61 48.21
CA ALA A 49 -31.35 -48.25 48.50
C ALA A 49 -30.31 -47.74 47.49
N ASP A 50 -29.29 -48.52 47.17
CA ASP A 50 -28.27 -48.15 46.16
C ASP A 50 -28.88 -47.99 44.75
N GLN A 51 -29.85 -48.82 44.38
CA GLN A 51 -30.61 -48.71 43.13
C GLN A 51 -31.48 -47.43 43.11
N GLN A 52 -32.28 -47.21 44.16
CA GLN A 52 -33.11 -46.02 44.32
C GLN A 52 -32.26 -44.73 44.31
N LYS A 53 -31.05 -44.77 44.90
CA LYS A 53 -30.08 -43.67 44.86
C LYS A 53 -29.56 -43.39 43.45
N GLN A 54 -29.21 -44.42 42.68
CA GLN A 54 -28.79 -44.24 41.28
C GLN A 54 -29.89 -43.60 40.43
N VAL A 55 -31.15 -43.98 40.64
CA VAL A 55 -32.29 -43.33 39.97
C VAL A 55 -32.45 -41.89 40.45
N ALA A 56 -32.32 -41.60 41.74
CA ALA A 56 -32.38 -40.25 42.29
C ALA A 56 -31.29 -39.32 41.72
N ASP A 57 -30.04 -39.78 41.67
CA ASP A 57 -28.92 -39.01 41.11
C ASP A 57 -29.05 -38.80 39.58
N ALA A 58 -29.60 -39.78 38.85
CA ALA A 58 -29.89 -39.65 37.43
C ALA A 58 -31.07 -38.70 37.18
N ALA A 59 -32.12 -38.80 37.98
CA ALA A 59 -33.31 -37.95 37.93
C ALA A 59 -32.95 -36.49 38.22
N ALA A 60 -32.17 -36.21 39.26
CA ALA A 60 -31.74 -34.85 39.61
C ALA A 60 -30.99 -34.15 38.46
N LYS A 61 -30.15 -34.89 37.71
CA LYS A 61 -29.45 -34.40 36.50
C LYS A 61 -30.41 -34.18 35.34
N TYR A 62 -31.27 -35.16 35.05
CA TYR A 62 -32.28 -35.05 33.99
C TYR A 62 -33.21 -33.84 34.20
N LEU A 63 -33.74 -33.69 35.42
CA LEU A 63 -34.63 -32.58 35.81
C LEU A 63 -33.94 -31.22 35.70
N LYS A 64 -32.62 -31.15 35.98
CA LYS A 64 -31.82 -29.93 35.82
C LYS A 64 -31.68 -29.55 34.34
N ASP A 65 -31.23 -30.49 33.51
CA ASP A 65 -30.92 -30.20 32.10
C ASP A 65 -32.18 -30.05 31.23
N ASN A 66 -33.29 -30.67 31.64
CA ASN A 66 -34.57 -30.65 30.93
C ASN A 66 -35.64 -29.80 31.67
N PHE A 67 -35.21 -28.90 32.56
CA PHE A 67 -36.08 -28.16 33.48
C PHE A 67 -37.28 -27.51 32.77
N ALA A 68 -37.05 -26.79 31.66
CA ALA A 68 -38.13 -26.11 30.93
C ALA A 68 -39.20 -27.09 30.39
N THR A 69 -38.77 -28.26 29.87
CA THR A 69 -39.67 -29.29 29.33
C THR A 69 -40.47 -29.97 30.44
N VAL A 70 -39.82 -30.34 31.54
CA VAL A 70 -40.48 -30.97 32.68
C VAL A 70 -41.41 -29.98 33.38
N TYR A 71 -40.98 -28.73 33.56
CA TYR A 71 -41.80 -27.66 34.09
C TYR A 71 -43.03 -27.46 33.20
N ALA A 72 -42.88 -27.36 31.88
CA ALA A 72 -44.00 -27.24 30.95
C ALA A 72 -45.02 -28.40 31.08
N ALA A 73 -44.55 -29.64 31.24
CA ALA A 73 -45.39 -30.83 31.40
C ALA A 73 -46.03 -30.98 32.80
N ALA A 74 -45.45 -30.39 33.84
CA ALA A 74 -45.93 -30.52 35.21
C ALA A 74 -47.04 -29.51 35.56
N GLY A 75 -48.04 -29.96 36.32
CA GLY A 75 -49.01 -29.12 37.04
C GLY A 75 -48.75 -29.11 38.55
N THR A 76 -49.66 -28.51 39.33
CA THR A 76 -49.57 -28.44 40.80
C THR A 76 -50.01 -29.74 41.51
N THR A 77 -50.91 -30.50 40.87
CA THR A 77 -51.43 -31.81 41.32
C THR A 77 -51.33 -32.91 40.25
N THR A 78 -50.87 -32.56 39.04
CA THR A 78 -50.64 -33.49 37.92
C THR A 78 -49.14 -33.49 37.58
N PRO A 79 -48.31 -34.33 38.23
CA PRO A 79 -46.88 -34.28 38.02
C PRO A 79 -46.48 -34.72 36.61
N ALA A 80 -45.38 -34.15 36.11
CA ALA A 80 -44.65 -34.75 35.00
C ALA A 80 -43.99 -36.04 35.50
N GLN A 81 -44.18 -37.13 34.75
CA GLN A 81 -43.61 -38.44 35.07
C GLN A 81 -42.32 -38.66 34.26
N ILE A 82 -41.21 -38.99 34.94
CA ILE A 82 -39.97 -39.40 34.28
C ILE A 82 -39.71 -40.87 34.61
N THR A 83 -39.61 -41.70 33.58
CA THR A 83 -39.39 -43.16 33.69
C THR A 83 -37.90 -43.50 33.58
N PRO A 84 -37.44 -44.64 34.15
CA PRO A 84 -36.04 -45.05 34.02
C PRO A 84 -35.63 -45.27 32.55
N ALA A 85 -36.56 -45.68 31.69
CA ALA A 85 -36.35 -45.74 30.23
C ALA A 85 -35.97 -44.38 29.62
N MET A 86 -36.60 -43.28 30.03
CA MET A 86 -36.22 -41.94 29.56
C MET A 86 -34.84 -41.52 30.10
N LEU A 87 -34.52 -41.87 31.35
CA LEU A 87 -33.19 -41.63 31.92
C LEU A 87 -32.08 -42.43 31.21
N ARG A 88 -32.37 -43.66 30.75
CA ARG A 88 -31.46 -44.46 29.90
C ARG A 88 -31.30 -43.85 28.51
N ASN A 89 -32.39 -43.49 27.85
CA ASN A 89 -32.37 -42.92 26.49
C ASN A 89 -31.61 -41.58 26.43
N THR A 90 -31.67 -40.80 27.51
CA THR A 90 -30.91 -39.54 27.67
C THR A 90 -29.54 -39.72 28.35
N LYS A 91 -29.13 -40.96 28.64
CA LYS A 91 -27.81 -41.36 29.17
C LYS A 91 -27.47 -40.88 30.60
N TYR A 92 -28.44 -40.42 31.38
CA TYR A 92 -28.24 -40.15 32.82
C TYR A 92 -28.21 -41.42 33.67
N LEU A 93 -28.88 -42.48 33.20
CA LEU A 93 -28.91 -43.80 33.83
C LEU A 93 -28.25 -44.84 32.91
N PRO A 94 -27.43 -45.78 33.42
CA PRO A 94 -26.74 -46.77 32.58
C PRO A 94 -27.71 -47.65 31.77
N ALA A 95 -27.32 -48.01 30.55
CA ALA A 95 -28.17 -48.80 29.65
C ALA A 95 -28.59 -50.17 30.21
N GLY A 96 -27.78 -50.77 31.10
CA GLY A 96 -28.06 -52.03 31.78
C GLY A 96 -28.85 -51.92 33.09
N PHE A 97 -29.30 -50.73 33.49
CA PHE A 97 -30.07 -50.54 34.73
C PHE A 97 -31.54 -50.95 34.53
N THR A 98 -32.07 -51.78 35.44
CA THR A 98 -33.43 -52.33 35.38
C THR A 98 -34.50 -51.33 35.82
N ASP A 99 -35.72 -51.45 35.29
CA ASP A 99 -36.84 -50.56 35.69
C ASP A 99 -37.35 -50.84 37.11
N THR A 100 -37.01 -52.01 37.69
CA THR A 100 -37.43 -52.45 39.02
C THR A 100 -36.27 -52.62 39.99
N ASN A 101 -36.57 -52.49 41.29
CA ASN A 101 -35.69 -52.88 42.40
C ASN A 101 -35.68 -54.41 42.63
N ALA A 102 -34.89 -54.87 43.60
CA ALA A 102 -34.79 -56.28 44.01
C ALA A 102 -36.13 -56.93 44.45
N PHE A 103 -37.15 -56.14 44.81
CA PHE A 103 -38.48 -56.58 45.22
C PHE A 103 -39.52 -56.49 44.09
N GLY A 104 -39.07 -56.25 42.85
CA GLY A 104 -39.94 -56.11 41.68
C GLY A 104 -40.74 -54.80 41.63
N GLN A 105 -40.47 -53.84 42.52
CA GLN A 105 -41.15 -52.55 42.52
C GLN A 105 -40.54 -51.63 41.47
N THR A 106 -41.36 -50.96 40.66
CA THR A 106 -40.93 -50.12 39.55
C THR A 106 -40.57 -48.71 40.03
N PHE A 107 -39.43 -48.19 39.58
CA PHE A 107 -39.03 -46.81 39.87
C PHE A 107 -39.81 -45.81 39.00
N VAL A 108 -40.35 -44.75 39.62
CA VAL A 108 -40.96 -43.62 38.92
C VAL A 108 -40.50 -42.30 39.54
N VAL A 109 -40.08 -41.35 38.70
CA VAL A 109 -39.83 -39.97 39.13
C VAL A 109 -41.08 -39.15 38.84
N LEU A 110 -41.53 -38.35 39.80
CA LEU A 110 -42.69 -37.48 39.69
C LEU A 110 -42.29 -36.06 40.08
N ALA A 111 -42.48 -35.10 39.17
CA ALA A 111 -42.13 -33.69 39.36
C ALA A 111 -43.38 -32.81 39.25
N ARG A 112 -43.68 -32.01 40.27
CA ARG A 112 -44.83 -31.09 40.28
C ARG A 112 -44.39 -29.63 40.42
N ARG A 113 -45.18 -28.70 39.88
CA ARG A 113 -44.98 -27.26 40.12
C ARG A 113 -45.45 -26.88 41.52
N VAL A 114 -44.66 -26.10 42.23
CA VAL A 114 -45.02 -25.58 43.57
C VAL A 114 -44.99 -24.06 43.64
N ALA A 115 -44.19 -23.40 42.80
CA ALA A 115 -44.23 -21.98 42.55
C ALA A 115 -43.71 -21.67 41.13
N THR A 116 -43.68 -20.38 40.76
CA THR A 116 -43.07 -19.90 39.51
C THR A 116 -41.61 -20.34 39.42
N ASN A 117 -41.24 -21.07 38.37
CA ASN A 117 -39.90 -21.62 38.14
C ASN A 117 -39.36 -22.52 39.27
N GLN A 118 -40.25 -23.18 40.02
CA GLN A 118 -39.89 -24.16 41.05
C GLN A 118 -40.60 -25.50 40.83
N LEU A 119 -39.81 -26.58 40.80
CA LEU A 119 -40.29 -27.96 40.83
C LEU A 119 -39.99 -28.62 42.18
N GLU A 120 -40.97 -29.35 42.71
CA GLU A 120 -40.79 -30.29 43.81
C GLU A 120 -40.90 -31.71 43.24
N SER A 121 -39.88 -32.54 43.45
CA SER A 121 -39.79 -33.84 42.79
C SER A 121 -39.51 -34.99 43.78
N ILE A 122 -40.01 -36.17 43.45
CA ILE A 122 -39.83 -37.39 44.23
C ILE A 122 -39.47 -38.55 43.29
N VAL A 123 -38.55 -39.43 43.68
CA VAL A 123 -38.46 -40.78 43.13
C VAL A 123 -39.25 -41.71 44.04
N LEU A 124 -40.18 -42.49 43.51
CA LEU A 124 -41.07 -43.37 44.25
C LEU A 124 -41.00 -44.77 43.64
N THR A 125 -41.10 -45.83 44.46
CA THR A 125 -41.33 -47.19 43.95
C THR A 125 -42.83 -47.50 43.89
N THR A 126 -43.28 -48.24 42.88
CA THR A 126 -44.69 -48.63 42.71
C THR A 126 -44.84 -50.07 42.22
N GLY A 127 -45.87 -50.78 42.71
CA GLY A 127 -46.11 -52.19 42.38
C GLY A 127 -45.04 -53.13 42.93
N GLY A 128 -45.04 -54.40 42.50
CA GLY A 128 -44.12 -55.42 43.01
C GLY A 128 -44.53 -55.97 44.37
N GLN A 129 -43.58 -56.60 45.09
CA GLN A 129 -43.80 -57.09 46.45
C GLN A 129 -43.83 -55.93 47.43
N ALA A 130 -44.82 -55.88 48.33
CA ALA A 130 -44.83 -54.93 49.43
C ALA A 130 -43.72 -55.30 50.43
N ILE A 131 -42.79 -54.37 50.68
CA ILE A 131 -41.73 -54.54 51.67
C ILE A 131 -42.33 -54.27 53.06
N ASP A 132 -41.80 -54.88 54.11
CA ASP A 132 -42.30 -54.63 55.46
C ASP A 132 -41.92 -53.23 55.98
N GLU A 133 -42.57 -52.79 57.08
CA GLU A 133 -42.32 -51.47 57.67
C GLU A 133 -40.87 -51.34 58.18
N MET A 134 -40.21 -52.42 58.60
CA MET A 134 -38.79 -52.33 59.00
C MET A 134 -37.89 -52.23 57.76
N GLY A 135 -38.11 -53.03 56.72
CA GLY A 135 -37.33 -52.98 55.48
C GLY A 135 -37.44 -51.67 54.72
N THR A 136 -38.64 -51.11 54.59
CA THR A 136 -38.81 -49.79 53.94
C THR A 136 -38.12 -48.67 54.70
N ARG A 137 -38.11 -48.75 56.04
CA ARG A 137 -37.35 -47.83 56.89
C ARG A 137 -35.85 -48.01 56.77
N GLU A 138 -35.35 -49.25 56.69
CA GLU A 138 -33.92 -49.53 56.47
C GLU A 138 -33.46 -49.02 55.09
N ILE A 139 -34.27 -49.20 54.03
CA ILE A 139 -34.00 -48.61 52.71
C ILE A 139 -33.93 -47.08 52.80
N ALA A 140 -34.93 -46.45 53.45
CA ALA A 140 -34.95 -45.01 53.65
C ALA A 140 -33.72 -44.52 54.43
N GLU A 141 -33.32 -45.20 55.50
CA GLU A 141 -32.15 -44.85 56.31
C GLU A 141 -30.84 -44.98 55.53
N ASN A 142 -30.69 -46.00 54.66
CA ASN A 142 -29.53 -46.14 53.76
C ASN A 142 -29.48 -45.06 52.66
N LEU A 143 -30.62 -44.51 52.24
CA LEU A 143 -30.68 -43.35 51.34
C LEU A 143 -30.25 -42.03 52.01
N GLY A 144 -30.27 -41.98 53.35
CA GLY A 144 -29.93 -40.80 54.15
C GLY A 144 -31.04 -39.76 54.19
N ALA A 145 -30.66 -38.47 54.30
CA ALA A 145 -31.60 -37.35 54.44
C ALA A 145 -32.76 -37.28 53.41
N PRO A 146 -32.57 -37.56 52.10
CA PRO A 146 -33.67 -37.58 51.15
C PRO A 146 -34.52 -38.87 51.20
N GLY A 147 -34.14 -39.89 51.98
CA GLY A 147 -34.86 -41.15 52.06
C GLY A 147 -36.22 -41.03 52.74
N GLY A 148 -37.21 -41.75 52.22
CA GLY A 148 -38.56 -41.85 52.79
C GLY A 148 -39.28 -43.13 52.37
N PHE A 149 -40.46 -43.34 52.92
CA PHE A 149 -41.30 -44.53 52.71
C PHE A 149 -42.78 -44.22 52.95
N VAL A 150 -43.67 -45.12 52.55
CA VAL A 150 -45.13 -45.00 52.82
C VAL A 150 -45.47 -45.80 54.08
N PRO A 151 -45.72 -45.14 55.23
CA PRO A 151 -45.85 -45.83 56.52
C PRO A 151 -47.20 -46.55 56.66
N VAL A 152 -47.19 -47.70 57.32
CA VAL A 152 -48.41 -48.48 57.63
C VAL A 152 -49.45 -47.66 58.42
N ALA A 153 -49.00 -46.72 59.25
CA ALA A 153 -49.89 -45.86 60.04
C ALA A 153 -50.61 -44.76 59.22
N ASN A 154 -50.11 -44.39 58.04
CA ASN A 154 -50.75 -43.39 57.17
C ASN A 154 -50.32 -43.56 55.71
N THR A 155 -51.12 -44.28 54.93
CA THR A 155 -50.86 -44.57 53.51
C THR A 155 -51.08 -43.38 52.57
N GLY A 156 -51.53 -42.23 53.08
CA GLY A 156 -51.73 -41.00 52.30
C GLY A 156 -50.49 -40.10 52.19
N ILE A 157 -49.39 -40.46 52.85
CA ILE A 157 -48.15 -39.68 52.88
C ILE A 157 -46.92 -40.52 52.54
N ILE A 158 -45.87 -39.85 52.09
CA ILE A 158 -44.48 -40.32 52.18
C ILE A 158 -43.88 -39.67 53.41
N GLN A 159 -43.34 -40.48 54.32
CA GLN A 159 -42.65 -40.04 55.51
C GLN A 159 -41.13 -40.18 55.33
N GLY A 160 -40.39 -39.10 55.55
CA GLY A 160 -38.93 -39.11 55.56
C GLY A 160 -38.34 -39.84 56.77
N VAL A 161 -37.07 -40.26 56.67
CA VAL A 161 -36.32 -40.87 57.79
C VAL A 161 -36.51 -40.09 59.09
N ARG A 162 -36.87 -40.79 60.17
CA ARG A 162 -37.15 -40.23 61.51
C ARG A 162 -38.16 -39.07 61.54
N GLY A 163 -39.02 -38.95 60.52
CA GLY A 163 -39.99 -37.85 60.40
C GLY A 163 -39.39 -36.51 60.00
N GLY A 164 -38.16 -36.48 59.44
CA GLY A 164 -37.48 -35.24 59.05
C GLY A 164 -38.18 -34.42 57.97
N TRP A 165 -39.07 -35.04 57.20
CA TRP A 165 -39.98 -34.40 56.25
C TRP A 165 -41.21 -35.30 56.00
N SER A 166 -42.26 -34.74 55.41
CA SER A 166 -43.46 -35.48 54.98
C SER A 166 -44.06 -34.85 53.73
N LEU A 167 -44.51 -35.67 52.78
CA LEU A 167 -45.15 -35.24 51.52
C LEU A 167 -46.46 -35.98 51.30
N THR A 168 -47.53 -35.26 50.96
CA THR A 168 -48.83 -35.86 50.66
C THR A 168 -48.83 -36.54 49.29
N LEU A 169 -49.15 -37.83 49.22
CA LEU A 169 -49.13 -38.62 47.98
C LEU A 169 -50.12 -38.14 46.91
N SER A 170 -51.29 -37.62 47.33
CA SER A 170 -52.30 -37.08 46.42
C SER A 170 -51.82 -35.88 45.60
N ASN A 171 -50.82 -35.11 46.08
CA ASN A 171 -50.20 -34.03 45.33
C ASN A 171 -49.42 -34.52 44.09
N TYR A 172 -49.06 -35.81 44.08
CA TYR A 172 -48.36 -36.48 43.00
C TYR A 172 -49.28 -37.43 42.20
N GLY A 173 -50.60 -37.40 42.42
CA GLY A 173 -51.56 -38.20 41.67
C GLY A 173 -51.41 -39.72 41.80
N VAL A 174 -50.66 -40.20 42.80
CA VAL A 174 -50.34 -41.63 43.00
C VAL A 174 -50.69 -42.08 44.42
N ASN A 175 -50.95 -43.37 44.58
CA ASN A 175 -51.02 -44.02 45.88
C ASN A 175 -50.55 -45.48 45.72
N PRO A 176 -49.27 -45.78 45.99
CA PRO A 176 -48.75 -47.15 45.85
C PRO A 176 -49.15 -48.06 47.02
N GLY A 177 -49.66 -47.50 48.13
CA GLY A 177 -49.89 -48.23 49.36
C GLY A 177 -48.61 -48.50 50.17
N VAL A 178 -48.78 -49.20 51.29
CA VAL A 178 -47.70 -49.55 52.23
C VAL A 178 -46.56 -50.33 51.54
N GLY A 179 -45.38 -50.31 52.14
CA GLY A 179 -44.26 -51.14 51.69
C GLY A 179 -43.50 -50.61 50.48
N HIS A 180 -43.70 -49.33 50.13
CA HIS A 180 -43.00 -48.64 49.05
C HIS A 180 -42.06 -47.56 49.60
N THR A 181 -41.00 -47.29 48.85
CA THR A 181 -39.89 -46.41 49.23
C THR A 181 -39.80 -45.20 48.33
N ALA A 182 -39.22 -44.11 48.84
CA ALA A 182 -39.14 -42.85 48.15
C ALA A 182 -37.81 -42.12 48.39
N SER A 183 -37.50 -41.17 47.50
CA SER A 183 -36.39 -40.23 47.65
C SER A 183 -36.83 -38.82 47.26
N ALA A 184 -36.76 -37.90 48.21
CA ALA A 184 -37.01 -36.49 47.96
C ALA A 184 -35.90 -35.88 47.12
N LEU A 185 -36.26 -35.39 45.94
CA LEU A 185 -35.45 -34.49 45.14
C LEU A 185 -35.95 -33.08 45.50
N PHE A 186 -35.42 -32.57 46.62
CA PHE A 186 -35.82 -31.27 47.20
C PHE A 186 -35.83 -30.15 46.16
N LEU A 187 -36.67 -29.13 46.41
CA LEU A 187 -36.93 -27.95 45.57
C LEU A 187 -35.81 -27.61 44.58
N GLN A 188 -36.11 -27.73 43.29
CA GLN A 188 -35.16 -27.46 42.22
C GLN A 188 -35.50 -26.10 41.59
N ASP A 189 -34.70 -25.09 41.94
CA ASP A 189 -34.82 -23.73 41.40
C ASP A 189 -34.24 -23.65 39.97
N GLY A 190 -34.99 -23.06 39.05
CA GLY A 190 -34.60 -22.94 37.63
C GLY A 190 -33.43 -21.98 37.33
N THR A 191 -32.82 -21.34 38.34
CA THR A 191 -31.76 -20.33 38.16
C THR A 191 -30.40 -20.81 38.68
N LEU A 192 -29.61 -21.43 37.80
CA LEU A 192 -28.15 -21.49 37.92
C LEU A 192 -27.48 -21.07 36.61
N ALA A 193 -27.19 -19.78 36.48
CA ALA A 193 -26.17 -19.29 35.56
C ALA A 193 -24.79 -19.57 36.17
N ASN A 194 -24.14 -20.65 35.70
CA ASN A 194 -22.76 -20.97 36.10
C ASN A 194 -21.77 -20.24 35.17
N ASP A 195 -21.46 -18.98 35.48
CA ASP A 195 -20.67 -18.06 34.65
C ASP A 195 -19.15 -18.35 34.57
N TYR A 196 -18.72 -19.61 34.73
CA TYR A 196 -17.31 -19.98 34.78
C TYR A 196 -16.85 -20.75 33.53
N LEU A 197 -16.10 -20.08 32.65
CA LEU A 197 -15.34 -20.71 31.58
C LEU A 197 -14.07 -21.38 32.15
N TYR A 198 -14.22 -22.56 32.76
CA TYR A 198 -13.10 -23.34 33.26
C TYR A 198 -12.50 -24.24 32.17
N ARG A 199 -11.25 -24.00 31.77
CA ARG A 199 -10.53 -24.82 30.79
C ARG A 199 -9.09 -25.10 31.23
N ASN A 200 -8.83 -26.35 31.59
CA ASN A 200 -7.47 -26.90 31.64
C ASN A 200 -7.30 -27.92 30.52
N ALA A 201 -6.08 -28.04 29.99
CA ALA A 201 -5.81 -28.99 28.91
C ALA A 201 -5.87 -30.43 29.43
N ILE A 202 -6.81 -31.22 28.90
CA ILE A 202 -6.93 -32.65 29.23
C ILE A 202 -6.14 -33.46 28.19
N ALA A 203 -5.09 -34.15 28.66
CA ALA A 203 -4.22 -34.96 27.82
C ALA A 203 -4.99 -36.13 27.17
N GLY A 204 -4.72 -36.40 25.89
CA GLY A 204 -5.40 -37.45 25.13
C GLY A 204 -6.88 -37.18 24.81
N LYS A 205 -7.41 -36.00 25.15
CA LYS A 205 -8.83 -35.61 25.01
C LYS A 205 -9.01 -34.27 24.29
N PRO A 206 -8.60 -34.14 23.02
CA PRO A 206 -8.67 -32.88 22.27
C PRO A 206 -10.10 -32.35 22.12
N GLU A 207 -11.12 -33.20 22.15
CA GLU A 207 -12.54 -32.84 22.16
C GLU A 207 -12.93 -32.01 23.39
N LEU A 208 -12.34 -32.30 24.55
CA LEU A 208 -12.56 -31.54 25.80
C LEU A 208 -11.77 -30.22 25.82
N ASN A 209 -10.86 -30.02 24.86
CA ASN A 209 -10.04 -28.82 24.70
C ASN A 209 -10.57 -27.88 23.59
N ARG A 210 -11.69 -28.21 22.93
CA ARG A 210 -12.34 -27.40 21.88
C ARG A 210 -13.61 -26.69 22.36
N MET A 211 -14.02 -25.62 21.68
CA MET A 211 -15.37 -25.05 21.81
C MET A 211 -16.23 -25.63 20.68
N ASN A 212 -17.44 -26.10 21.01
CA ASN A 212 -18.38 -26.66 20.01
C ASN A 212 -19.45 -25.66 19.57
N THR A 213 -19.35 -24.41 20.02
CA THR A 213 -20.18 -23.26 19.65
C THR A 213 -19.36 -21.97 19.79
N ALA A 214 -19.90 -20.84 19.36
CA ALA A 214 -19.26 -19.54 19.53
C ALA A 214 -19.18 -19.12 21.00
N LEU A 215 -18.06 -18.52 21.40
CA LEU A 215 -17.91 -17.84 22.69
C LEU A 215 -18.25 -16.36 22.50
N ASN A 216 -19.35 -15.91 23.09
CA ASN A 216 -19.68 -14.49 23.14
C ASN A 216 -19.02 -13.87 24.39
N MET A 217 -18.13 -12.90 24.18
CA MET A 217 -17.45 -12.20 25.28
C MET A 217 -18.30 -11.08 25.92
N GLY A 218 -19.48 -10.77 25.39
CA GLY A 218 -20.38 -9.74 25.95
C GLY A 218 -19.80 -8.32 25.95
N GLY A 219 -18.80 -8.05 25.11
CA GLY A 219 -18.06 -6.78 25.08
C GLY A 219 -16.82 -6.73 25.99
N ASN A 220 -16.47 -7.84 26.65
CA ASN A 220 -15.26 -7.93 27.50
C ASN A 220 -14.00 -8.28 26.68
N ASP A 221 -12.84 -7.93 27.24
CA ASP A 221 -11.52 -8.12 26.63
C ASP A 221 -11.04 -9.58 26.56
N LEU A 222 -10.15 -9.85 25.61
CA LEU A 222 -9.33 -11.06 25.57
C LEU A 222 -7.86 -10.71 25.88
N ASN A 223 -7.51 -10.68 27.16
CA ASN A 223 -6.18 -10.30 27.63
C ASN A 223 -5.16 -11.45 27.61
N ASN A 224 -3.90 -11.14 27.31
CA ASN A 224 -2.75 -12.06 27.32
C ASN A 224 -2.86 -13.31 26.42
N ALA A 225 -3.65 -13.27 25.34
CA ALA A 225 -3.69 -14.34 24.35
C ALA A 225 -2.36 -14.39 23.55
N ALA A 226 -1.63 -15.51 23.65
CA ALA A 226 -0.35 -15.68 22.97
C ALA A 226 -0.46 -15.71 21.44
N ASN A 227 -1.55 -16.28 20.91
CA ASN A 227 -1.88 -16.29 19.49
C ASN A 227 -3.40 -16.18 19.32
N ILE A 228 -3.85 -15.43 18.31
CA ILE A 228 -5.24 -15.41 17.84
C ILE A 228 -5.18 -15.69 16.34
N THR A 229 -5.91 -16.72 15.88
CA THR A 229 -5.95 -17.10 14.47
C THR A 229 -7.40 -17.24 14.02
N ALA A 230 -7.83 -16.34 13.15
CA ALA A 230 -9.15 -16.40 12.51
C ALA A 230 -8.99 -16.98 11.09
N SER A 231 -9.79 -18.01 10.76
CA SER A 231 -9.93 -18.52 9.39
C SER A 231 -11.00 -17.77 8.58
N GLY A 232 -11.82 -16.95 9.24
CA GLY A 232 -12.76 -16.01 8.64
C GLY A 232 -12.36 -14.56 8.90
N THR A 233 -13.31 -13.64 8.77
CA THR A 233 -13.08 -12.20 8.94
C THR A 233 -12.89 -11.80 10.42
N ALA A 234 -11.86 -11.02 10.71
CA ALA A 234 -11.74 -10.27 11.95
C ALA A 234 -12.29 -8.84 11.74
N ASN A 235 -13.45 -8.54 12.33
CA ASN A 235 -14.02 -7.19 12.32
C ASN A 235 -13.56 -6.44 13.58
N ILE A 236 -12.74 -5.41 13.40
CA ILE A 236 -12.21 -4.58 14.49
C ILE A 236 -12.78 -3.17 14.29
N SER A 237 -13.56 -2.69 15.25
CA SER A 237 -14.23 -1.38 15.21
C SER A 237 -13.41 -0.25 15.84
N GLY A 238 -12.43 -0.59 16.68
CA GLY A 238 -11.41 0.33 17.20
C GLY A 238 -10.08 0.21 16.45
N ASP A 239 -9.00 0.63 17.10
CA ASP A 239 -7.67 0.65 16.48
C ASP A 239 -6.99 -0.72 16.40
N VAL A 240 -6.14 -0.88 15.38
CA VAL A 240 -5.22 -2.02 15.25
C VAL A 240 -3.79 -1.56 15.58
N ASN A 241 -3.40 -1.67 16.84
CA ASN A 241 -2.04 -1.35 17.27
C ASN A 241 -1.10 -2.56 17.14
N ALA A 242 -0.34 -2.63 16.04
CA ALA A 242 0.60 -3.71 15.76
C ALA A 242 2.05 -3.30 16.09
N GLY A 243 2.63 -3.90 17.14
CA GLY A 243 4.02 -3.62 17.56
C GLY A 243 5.13 -4.18 16.63
N ARG A 244 4.78 -4.73 15.46
CA ARG A 244 5.70 -5.26 14.43
C ARG A 244 5.12 -5.00 13.04
N ASN A 245 4.89 -6.03 12.23
CA ASN A 245 4.48 -5.92 10.83
C ASN A 245 2.99 -6.22 10.68
N VAL A 246 2.33 -5.51 9.76
CA VAL A 246 0.99 -5.85 9.24
C VAL A 246 1.18 -6.38 7.81
N ASN A 247 1.03 -7.69 7.64
CA ASN A 247 1.21 -8.35 6.34
C ASN A 247 -0.16 -8.57 5.67
N ALA A 248 -0.57 -7.64 4.80
CA ALA A 248 -1.74 -7.82 3.94
C ALA A 248 -1.35 -8.52 2.63
N THR A 249 -2.09 -9.57 2.23
CA THR A 249 -1.87 -10.33 0.98
C THR A 249 -2.68 -9.82 -0.20
N SER A 250 -3.55 -8.83 0.04
CA SER A 250 -4.43 -8.18 -0.93
C SER A 250 -4.40 -6.67 -0.65
N ASN A 251 -5.50 -5.96 -0.91
CA ASN A 251 -5.57 -4.51 -0.76
C ASN A 251 -5.66 -4.06 0.71
N VAL A 252 -5.02 -2.93 1.02
CA VAL A 252 -5.28 -2.14 2.24
C VAL A 252 -6.04 -0.90 1.80
N ASN A 253 -7.30 -0.76 2.20
CA ASN A 253 -8.11 0.42 1.91
C ASN A 253 -8.10 1.37 3.11
N LEU A 254 -7.71 2.63 2.89
CA LEU A 254 -7.61 3.66 3.91
C LEU A 254 -8.48 4.85 3.52
N ASN A 255 -9.50 5.15 4.34
CA ASN A 255 -10.32 6.36 4.19
C ASN A 255 -9.65 7.61 4.79
N GLY A 256 -8.59 7.42 5.58
CA GLY A 256 -7.81 8.48 6.21
C GLY A 256 -6.44 8.65 5.56
N THR A 257 -5.46 9.12 6.33
CA THR A 257 -4.08 9.32 5.88
C THR A 257 -3.23 8.06 6.06
N LEU A 258 -2.21 7.91 5.22
CA LEU A 258 -1.07 7.01 5.46
C LEU A 258 0.13 7.84 5.89
N THR A 259 0.59 7.66 7.13
CA THR A 259 1.80 8.29 7.65
C THR A 259 2.89 7.23 7.80
N ALA A 260 3.93 7.31 6.97
CA ALA A 260 5.10 6.45 7.08
C ALA A 260 6.25 7.21 7.77
N GLY A 261 6.79 6.65 8.86
CA GLY A 261 8.01 7.17 9.51
C GLY A 261 9.31 6.81 8.80
N GLY A 262 9.22 6.08 7.70
CA GLY A 262 10.32 5.67 6.81
C GLY A 262 9.81 5.57 5.38
N ASP A 263 10.36 4.65 4.59
CA ASP A 263 10.01 4.53 3.17
C ASP A 263 8.56 4.09 2.92
N LEU A 264 7.88 4.77 1.98
CA LEU A 264 6.73 4.22 1.26
C LEU A 264 7.24 3.61 -0.06
N ARG A 265 7.23 2.28 -0.17
CA ARG A 265 7.63 1.56 -1.39
C ARG A 265 6.39 0.98 -2.08
N ALA A 266 6.12 1.43 -3.30
CA ALA A 266 5.01 0.97 -4.13
C ALA A 266 5.50 0.75 -5.57
N GLY A 267 4.88 -0.18 -6.30
CA GLY A 267 5.18 -0.38 -7.73
C GLY A 267 4.73 0.81 -8.59
N SER A 268 3.54 1.33 -8.29
CA SER A 268 2.99 2.57 -8.87
C SER A 268 2.37 3.40 -7.75
N MET A 269 2.52 4.72 -7.81
CA MET A 269 1.87 5.66 -6.90
C MET A 269 1.01 6.62 -7.73
N TYR A 270 -0.29 6.63 -7.48
CA TYR A 270 -1.25 7.52 -8.15
C TYR A 270 -1.76 8.56 -7.16
N LEU A 271 -1.42 9.82 -7.39
CA LEU A 271 -1.80 10.95 -6.55
C LEU A 271 -2.81 11.83 -7.30
N GLN A 272 -4.01 11.99 -6.74
CA GLN A 272 -5.04 12.87 -7.31
C GLN A 272 -4.82 14.35 -6.95
N GLY A 273 -4.09 14.60 -5.86
CA GLY A 273 -3.69 15.93 -5.41
C GLY A 273 -2.18 16.15 -5.55
N ASN A 274 -1.66 17.10 -4.78
CA ASN A 274 -0.27 17.53 -4.87
C ASN A 274 0.71 16.50 -4.26
N ALA A 275 1.85 16.29 -4.93
CA ALA A 275 3.04 15.70 -4.33
C ALA A 275 3.92 16.83 -3.77
N SER A 276 4.17 16.84 -2.46
CA SER A 276 5.11 17.77 -1.82
C SER A 276 6.32 17.01 -1.29
N MET A 277 7.52 17.53 -1.57
CA MET A 277 8.78 16.93 -1.17
C MET A 277 9.70 18.00 -0.60
N ASN A 278 10.20 17.80 0.63
CA ASN A 278 11.18 18.69 1.28
C ASN A 278 12.63 18.33 0.89
N GLY A 279 12.83 17.19 0.22
CA GLY A 279 14.11 16.73 -0.31
C GLY A 279 14.10 16.62 -1.82
N ASN A 280 15.07 15.87 -2.36
CA ASN A 280 15.23 15.70 -3.81
C ASN A 280 14.23 14.69 -4.39
N ALA A 281 13.61 15.05 -5.52
CA ALA A 281 12.91 14.10 -6.38
C ALA A 281 13.90 13.47 -7.37
N THR A 282 14.19 12.17 -7.25
CA THR A 282 15.02 11.44 -8.22
C THR A 282 14.14 10.52 -9.05
N VAL A 283 14.04 10.78 -10.36
CA VAL A 283 13.24 9.99 -11.30
C VAL A 283 14.19 9.33 -12.30
N GLY A 284 14.21 7.99 -12.32
CA GLY A 284 15.08 7.21 -13.22
C GLY A 284 14.58 7.13 -14.67
N GLY A 285 13.32 7.51 -14.91
CA GLY A 285 12.71 7.62 -16.24
C GLY A 285 12.36 9.07 -16.59
N ASN A 286 11.34 9.25 -17.41
CA ASN A 286 10.88 10.57 -17.83
C ASN A 286 10.00 11.24 -16.77
N VAL A 287 10.11 12.57 -16.63
CA VAL A 287 9.11 13.40 -15.96
C VAL A 287 8.25 14.04 -17.06
N ALA A 288 6.99 13.64 -17.15
CA ALA A 288 6.03 14.24 -18.08
C ALA A 288 5.20 15.30 -17.34
N VAL A 289 5.33 16.56 -17.75
CA VAL A 289 4.57 17.68 -17.20
C VAL A 289 3.66 18.23 -18.29
N THR A 290 2.37 18.34 -18.01
CA THR A 290 1.35 18.86 -18.96
C THR A 290 1.10 20.36 -18.80
N GLY A 291 1.43 20.93 -17.64
CA GLY A 291 1.42 22.36 -17.37
C GLY A 291 2.84 22.91 -17.21
N ASP A 292 3.00 23.93 -16.36
CA ASP A 292 4.26 24.65 -16.21
C ASP A 292 5.30 23.90 -15.37
N THR A 293 6.59 24.11 -15.69
CA THR A 293 7.73 23.67 -14.87
C THR A 293 8.46 24.87 -14.29
N THR A 294 8.15 25.22 -13.04
CA THR A 294 8.82 26.30 -12.31
C THR A 294 10.00 25.74 -11.53
N THR A 295 11.22 26.15 -11.85
CA THR A 295 12.44 25.79 -11.13
C THR A 295 13.39 26.99 -11.01
N GLY A 296 14.16 27.05 -9.92
CA GLY A 296 15.23 28.06 -9.77
C GLY A 296 16.44 27.80 -10.68
N SER A 297 16.63 26.58 -11.18
CA SER A 297 17.68 26.23 -12.14
C SER A 297 17.31 24.98 -12.94
N MET A 298 17.58 25.00 -14.24
CA MET A 298 17.34 23.87 -15.14
C MET A 298 18.64 23.47 -15.83
N TYR A 299 19.12 22.24 -15.59
CA TYR A 299 20.28 21.66 -16.26
C TYR A 299 19.84 20.55 -17.21
N ALA A 300 19.50 20.92 -18.44
CA ALA A 300 19.13 19.97 -19.49
C ALA A 300 20.39 19.44 -20.21
N ARG A 301 20.61 18.12 -20.18
CA ARG A 301 21.68 17.45 -20.95
C ARG A 301 21.31 17.18 -22.42
N GLY A 302 20.01 17.13 -22.72
CA GLY A 302 19.47 16.88 -24.05
C GLY A 302 18.99 18.17 -24.72
N ASN A 303 18.01 18.02 -25.62
CA ASN A 303 17.39 19.15 -26.29
C ASN A 303 16.40 19.88 -25.36
N VAL A 304 16.40 21.21 -25.42
CA VAL A 304 15.28 22.04 -24.93
C VAL A 304 14.54 22.55 -26.16
N GLN A 305 13.23 22.34 -26.21
CA GLN A 305 12.36 22.76 -27.32
C GLN A 305 11.15 23.49 -26.76
N GLY A 306 10.79 24.60 -27.39
CA GLY A 306 9.64 25.43 -27.06
C GLY A 306 9.31 26.35 -28.24
N VAL A 307 8.11 26.93 -28.22
CA VAL A 307 7.66 27.86 -29.27
C VAL A 307 8.44 29.18 -29.21
N THR A 308 8.70 29.66 -27.99
CA THR A 308 9.43 30.91 -27.71
C THR A 308 10.36 30.69 -26.52
N ALA A 309 11.56 31.28 -26.55
CA ALA A 309 12.45 31.39 -25.40
C ALA A 309 12.66 32.88 -25.08
N SER A 310 12.36 33.28 -23.84
CA SER A 310 12.57 34.65 -23.35
C SER A 310 13.65 34.63 -22.28
N MET A 311 14.86 35.08 -22.62
CA MET A 311 16.02 35.09 -21.74
C MET A 311 16.25 36.51 -21.21
N SER A 312 16.25 36.68 -19.89
CA SER A 312 16.52 37.97 -19.23
C SER A 312 18.01 38.32 -19.13
N GLY A 313 18.88 37.37 -19.46
CA GLY A 313 20.33 37.51 -19.44
C GLY A 313 20.99 37.02 -20.72
N GLU A 314 22.28 36.76 -20.65
CA GLU A 314 23.12 36.38 -21.80
C GLU A 314 22.86 34.94 -22.27
N THR A 315 23.10 34.68 -23.55
CA THR A 315 23.03 33.34 -24.15
C THR A 315 24.40 32.94 -24.67
N TYR A 316 24.97 31.87 -24.11
CA TYR A 316 26.28 31.34 -24.49
C TYR A 316 26.14 30.03 -25.28
N THR A 317 26.75 29.96 -26.46
CA THR A 317 26.76 28.75 -27.31
C THR A 317 28.17 28.44 -27.79
N THR A 318 28.69 27.25 -27.47
CA THR A 318 29.97 26.75 -28.01
C THR A 318 29.87 26.40 -29.49
N GLY A 319 28.68 25.99 -29.95
CA GLY A 319 28.39 25.73 -31.35
C GLY A 319 27.69 26.89 -32.03
N TRP A 320 27.35 26.69 -33.31
CA TRP A 320 26.60 27.66 -34.12
C TRP A 320 25.22 27.99 -33.53
N PHE A 321 24.94 29.28 -33.36
CA PHE A 321 23.57 29.79 -33.27
C PHE A 321 22.90 29.64 -34.64
N ARG A 322 21.74 28.99 -34.71
CA ARG A 322 21.03 28.70 -35.96
C ARG A 322 19.58 29.14 -35.87
N THR A 323 19.15 30.02 -36.77
CA THR A 323 17.74 30.30 -37.02
C THR A 323 17.18 29.38 -38.11
N ARG A 324 15.86 29.36 -38.27
CA ARG A 324 15.14 28.57 -39.28
C ARG A 324 14.04 29.41 -39.91
N GLY A 325 13.76 29.20 -41.20
CA GLY A 325 12.89 30.07 -41.99
C GLY A 325 13.56 31.41 -42.31
N ASP A 326 12.77 32.37 -42.79
CA ASP A 326 13.27 33.61 -43.41
C ASP A 326 13.64 34.72 -42.39
N THR A 327 13.85 34.33 -41.13
CA THR A 327 14.15 35.20 -40.00
C THR A 327 15.55 34.93 -39.46
N GLY A 328 16.04 35.83 -38.61
CA GLY A 328 17.40 35.76 -38.08
C GLY A 328 17.49 36.44 -36.71
N TRP A 329 18.59 37.14 -36.48
CA TRP A 329 18.74 37.95 -35.28
C TRP A 329 17.95 39.26 -35.44
N TYR A 330 17.14 39.60 -34.43
CA TYR A 330 16.35 40.82 -34.39
C TYR A 330 16.51 41.53 -33.05
N SER A 331 16.77 42.83 -33.09
CA SER A 331 16.92 43.71 -31.94
C SER A 331 15.63 44.51 -31.76
N GLU A 332 14.74 44.00 -30.89
CA GLU A 332 13.40 44.54 -30.67
C GLU A 332 13.40 46.04 -30.32
N LYS A 333 14.24 46.47 -29.37
CA LYS A 333 14.39 47.88 -28.96
C LYS A 333 14.72 48.83 -30.11
N TRP A 334 15.45 48.36 -31.12
CA TRP A 334 15.99 49.21 -32.19
C TRP A 334 15.37 48.94 -33.56
N GLY A 335 14.48 47.95 -33.69
CA GLY A 335 13.89 47.54 -34.97
C GLY A 335 14.94 47.26 -36.05
N GLY A 336 16.01 46.56 -35.70
CA GLY A 336 17.14 46.23 -36.58
C GLY A 336 17.52 44.76 -36.45
N GLY A 337 18.37 44.24 -37.32
CA GLY A 337 18.62 42.80 -37.34
C GLY A 337 19.45 42.32 -38.53
N TRP A 338 19.67 41.02 -38.59
CA TRP A 338 20.27 40.28 -39.70
C TRP A 338 19.38 39.09 -40.04
N HIS A 339 19.02 38.92 -41.31
CA HIS A 339 18.16 37.81 -41.76
C HIS A 339 18.51 37.38 -43.21
N MET A 340 17.98 36.24 -43.64
CA MET A 340 18.11 35.73 -45.00
C MET A 340 16.72 35.35 -45.51
N THR A 341 16.41 35.65 -46.77
CA THR A 341 15.15 35.28 -47.45
C THR A 341 15.41 34.47 -48.72
N ASP A 342 16.67 34.10 -48.95
CA ASP A 342 17.18 33.25 -50.03
C ASP A 342 18.52 32.64 -49.57
N SER A 343 19.14 31.81 -50.42
CA SER A 343 20.43 31.15 -50.14
C SER A 343 21.64 32.07 -50.20
N ASP A 344 21.51 33.25 -50.84
CA ASP A 344 22.64 33.97 -51.40
C ASP A 344 23.02 35.21 -50.56
N TRP A 345 22.04 35.84 -49.89
CA TRP A 345 22.24 37.15 -49.25
C TRP A 345 21.81 37.19 -47.78
N VAL A 346 22.81 37.46 -46.92
CA VAL A 346 22.57 37.99 -45.57
C VAL A 346 22.21 39.48 -45.68
N ARG A 347 21.05 39.85 -45.14
CA ARG A 347 20.46 41.20 -45.23
C ARG A 347 20.40 41.86 -43.87
N THR A 348 20.59 43.17 -43.83
CA THR A 348 20.21 43.99 -42.69
C THR A 348 18.70 44.19 -42.67
N TYR A 349 18.06 43.90 -41.54
CA TYR A 349 16.61 44.07 -41.39
C TYR A 349 16.21 45.53 -41.65
N ALA A 350 15.12 45.73 -42.40
CA ALA A 350 14.63 47.03 -42.84
C ALA A 350 15.66 47.90 -43.59
N GLY A 351 16.66 47.29 -44.23
CA GLY A 351 17.68 48.00 -45.03
C GLY A 351 18.59 48.91 -44.22
N LYS A 352 18.78 48.63 -42.92
CA LYS A 352 19.61 49.47 -42.04
C LYS A 352 21.09 49.42 -42.41
N ASN A 353 21.78 50.54 -42.21
CA ASN A 353 23.21 50.68 -42.49
C ASN A 353 24.06 49.79 -41.56
N VAL A 354 25.18 49.29 -42.07
CA VAL A 354 26.19 48.57 -41.29
C VAL A 354 27.32 49.53 -40.92
N TYR A 355 27.58 49.73 -39.63
CA TYR A 355 28.69 50.53 -39.14
C TYR A 355 29.73 49.64 -38.46
N THR A 356 31.01 49.87 -38.74
CA THR A 356 32.14 49.24 -38.04
C THR A 356 33.27 50.25 -37.90
N SER A 357 33.95 50.23 -36.76
CA SER A 357 35.22 50.95 -36.55
C SER A 357 36.43 50.16 -37.04
N GLY A 358 36.24 48.89 -37.40
CA GLY A 358 37.28 48.02 -37.94
C GLY A 358 37.24 47.92 -39.47
N GLN A 359 37.72 46.79 -40.01
CA GLN A 359 37.72 46.52 -41.44
C GLN A 359 36.54 45.62 -41.84
N MET A 360 35.87 45.94 -42.94
CA MET A 360 35.08 44.96 -43.70
C MET A 360 36.00 44.27 -44.71
N ARG A 361 35.98 42.93 -44.75
CA ARG A 361 36.74 42.14 -45.73
C ARG A 361 35.80 41.19 -46.46
N GLY A 362 35.78 41.30 -47.78
CA GLY A 362 35.03 40.44 -48.70
C GLY A 362 35.78 40.32 -50.03
N ASN A 363 35.35 39.40 -50.89
CA ASN A 363 36.01 39.17 -52.17
C ASN A 363 35.81 40.32 -53.18
N SER A 364 34.61 40.87 -53.23
CA SER A 364 34.23 41.97 -54.11
C SER A 364 33.26 42.92 -53.40
N LEU A 365 33.33 44.20 -53.75
CA LEU A 365 32.33 45.21 -53.39
C LEU A 365 31.56 45.58 -54.66
N PHE A 366 30.25 45.36 -54.65
CA PHE A 366 29.33 45.91 -55.65
C PHE A 366 28.50 47.01 -54.97
N SER A 367 28.26 48.10 -55.68
CA SER A 367 27.51 49.26 -55.17
C SER A 367 26.61 49.78 -56.27
N ASP A 368 25.30 49.73 -56.06
CA ASP A 368 24.30 50.30 -56.98
C ASP A 368 24.36 51.83 -57.03
N GLY A 369 25.08 52.45 -56.09
CA GLY A 369 25.23 53.90 -55.96
C GLY A 369 26.69 54.33 -55.80
N ARG A 370 26.90 55.43 -55.08
CA ARG A 370 28.23 56.00 -54.86
C ARG A 370 28.92 55.36 -53.66
N THR A 371 30.17 54.93 -53.85
CA THR A 371 31.09 54.61 -52.75
C THR A 371 31.72 55.92 -52.26
N TYR A 372 31.55 56.23 -50.97
CA TYR A 372 32.23 57.34 -50.30
C TYR A 372 33.38 56.82 -49.46
N VAL A 373 34.55 57.46 -49.57
CA VAL A 373 35.76 57.13 -48.80
C VAL A 373 36.27 58.41 -48.16
N GLY A 374 36.56 58.36 -46.85
CA GLY A 374 36.94 59.56 -46.07
C GLY A 374 38.34 60.08 -46.34
N GLU A 375 39.26 59.19 -46.73
CA GLU A 375 40.65 59.52 -47.09
C GLU A 375 40.96 59.14 -48.54
N TYR A 376 41.42 57.91 -48.79
CA TYR A 376 41.93 57.48 -50.09
C TYR A 376 41.51 56.04 -50.45
N ILE A 377 41.32 55.78 -51.75
CA ILE A 377 41.19 54.40 -52.26
C ILE A 377 42.59 53.87 -52.57
N GLN A 378 43.05 52.89 -51.81
CA GLN A 378 44.33 52.21 -52.07
C GLN A 378 44.12 50.95 -52.93
N LEU A 379 44.69 50.95 -54.14
CA LEU A 379 44.68 49.81 -55.04
C LEU A 379 45.90 48.92 -54.74
N ILE A 380 45.67 47.76 -54.13
CA ILE A 380 46.76 46.87 -53.68
C ILE A 380 47.47 46.21 -54.87
N GLY A 381 46.69 45.65 -55.82
CA GLY A 381 47.22 45.03 -57.03
C GLY A 381 47.89 46.06 -57.96
N SER A 382 48.99 45.65 -58.60
CA SER A 382 49.69 46.43 -59.61
C SER A 382 49.53 45.81 -61.00
N ALA A 383 49.39 46.64 -62.01
CA ALA A 383 49.40 46.28 -63.42
C ALA A 383 50.65 46.80 -64.13
N ASN A 384 51.03 46.17 -65.24
CA ASN A 384 52.11 46.63 -66.10
C ASN A 384 51.50 47.37 -67.32
N GLU A 385 52.11 48.49 -67.71
CA GLU A 385 51.66 49.25 -68.88
C GLU A 385 51.75 48.40 -70.16
N ASN A 386 50.76 48.55 -71.04
CA ASN A 386 50.56 47.78 -72.27
C ASN A 386 50.30 46.28 -72.10
N TRP A 387 50.07 45.78 -70.87
CA TRP A 387 49.60 44.41 -70.67
C TRP A 387 48.08 44.32 -70.86
N GLY A 388 47.60 43.13 -71.21
CA GLY A 388 46.18 42.84 -71.39
C GLY A 388 45.35 43.10 -70.13
N CYS A 389 44.15 43.64 -70.32
CA CYS A 389 43.19 43.92 -69.25
C CYS A 389 41.75 43.74 -69.74
N SER A 390 40.82 43.40 -68.83
CA SER A 390 39.40 43.30 -69.12
C SER A 390 38.59 43.32 -67.81
N PRO A 391 37.40 43.94 -67.76
CA PRO A 391 36.82 44.79 -68.81
C PRO A 391 37.52 46.15 -68.93
N ASN A 392 37.20 46.90 -69.99
CA ASN A 392 37.59 48.32 -70.10
C ASN A 392 37.00 49.13 -68.94
N GLY A 393 37.70 50.20 -68.53
CA GLY A 393 37.29 51.08 -67.43
C GLY A 393 37.73 50.61 -66.04
N LEU A 394 38.42 49.47 -65.90
CA LEU A 394 39.14 49.14 -64.67
C LEU A 394 40.23 50.18 -64.38
N VAL A 395 40.42 50.49 -63.09
CA VAL A 395 41.47 51.39 -62.59
C VAL A 395 42.45 50.59 -61.75
N SER A 396 43.75 50.85 -61.93
CA SER A 396 44.85 50.18 -61.22
C SER A 396 46.01 51.15 -61.04
N ARG A 397 47.15 50.64 -60.55
CA ARG A 397 48.44 51.36 -60.48
C ARG A 397 49.56 50.54 -61.09
N ASP A 398 50.65 51.19 -61.47
CA ASP A 398 51.91 50.48 -61.71
C ASP A 398 52.65 50.12 -60.39
N GLY A 399 53.79 49.45 -60.51
CA GLY A 399 54.61 49.05 -59.36
C GLY A 399 55.13 50.24 -58.53
N ALA A 400 55.28 51.43 -59.13
CA ALA A 400 55.72 52.66 -58.47
C ALA A 400 54.56 53.48 -57.89
N GLY A 401 53.32 53.22 -58.31
CA GLY A 401 52.12 53.88 -57.82
C GLY A 401 51.42 54.81 -58.82
N ALA A 402 51.90 54.92 -60.06
CA ALA A 402 51.26 55.76 -61.07
C ALA A 402 49.92 55.14 -61.54
N LEU A 403 48.91 55.99 -61.75
CA LEU A 403 47.56 55.58 -62.16
C LEU A 403 47.57 54.88 -63.54
N LEU A 404 46.85 53.76 -63.64
CA LEU A 404 46.59 53.04 -64.89
C LEU A 404 45.08 52.87 -65.08
N SER A 405 44.63 52.98 -66.34
CA SER A 405 43.26 52.74 -66.80
C SER A 405 43.28 51.60 -67.82
N CYS A 406 42.27 50.72 -67.78
CA CYS A 406 42.10 49.70 -68.82
C CYS A 406 41.37 50.28 -70.03
N GLU A 407 42.09 50.47 -71.13
CA GLU A 407 41.60 51.11 -72.35
C GLU A 407 41.86 50.24 -73.58
N SER A 408 40.79 49.91 -74.32
CA SER A 408 40.84 49.04 -75.50
C SER A 408 41.56 47.70 -75.25
N GLY A 409 41.32 47.10 -74.08
CA GLY A 409 41.91 45.81 -73.67
C GLY A 409 43.36 45.88 -73.19
N LEU A 410 43.94 47.07 -73.01
CA LEU A 410 45.32 47.26 -72.55
C LEU A 410 45.41 48.26 -71.39
N TRP A 411 46.28 48.00 -70.42
CA TRP A 411 46.59 48.96 -69.37
C TRP A 411 47.34 50.17 -69.95
N ARG A 412 46.76 51.37 -69.84
CA ARG A 412 47.35 52.63 -70.30
C ARG A 412 47.51 53.60 -69.14
N ARG A 413 48.58 54.40 -69.18
CA ARG A 413 48.63 55.64 -68.40
C ARG A 413 47.66 56.67 -68.99
N PRO A 414 47.05 57.55 -68.17
CA PRO A 414 46.30 58.69 -68.67
C PRO A 414 47.16 59.50 -69.64
N LYS A 415 46.69 59.68 -70.88
CA LYS A 415 47.43 60.44 -71.89
C LYS A 415 47.49 61.91 -71.47
N ALA A 416 48.70 62.43 -71.28
CA ALA A 416 48.92 63.87 -71.42
C ALA A 416 48.45 64.30 -72.82
N LYS A 417 47.93 65.53 -72.96
CA LYS A 417 47.66 66.08 -74.29
C LYS A 417 48.99 66.13 -75.06
N THR A 418 48.97 65.73 -76.32
CA THR A 418 50.09 66.01 -77.21
C THR A 418 50.21 67.52 -77.34
N PRO A 419 51.38 68.13 -77.08
CA PRO A 419 51.49 69.57 -77.10
C PRO A 419 51.22 70.14 -78.49
N THR A 420 50.36 71.15 -78.57
CA THR A 420 50.08 71.87 -79.81
C THR A 420 51.15 72.93 -80.02
N CYS A 421 52.08 72.63 -80.94
CA CYS A 421 53.19 73.50 -81.31
C CYS A 421 52.88 74.27 -82.61
N THR A 422 52.94 75.60 -82.57
CA THR A 422 52.94 76.43 -83.79
C THR A 422 54.36 76.81 -84.15
N ALA A 423 54.78 76.48 -85.38
CA ALA A 423 56.07 76.86 -85.94
C ALA A 423 56.00 78.25 -86.58
N TYR A 424 57.06 79.04 -86.40
CA TYR A 424 57.15 80.39 -86.96
C TYR A 424 58.56 80.67 -87.44
N THR A 425 58.67 81.01 -88.73
CA THR A 425 59.95 81.38 -89.36
C THR A 425 60.20 82.87 -89.19
N ILE A 426 61.41 83.24 -88.75
CA ILE A 426 61.91 84.61 -88.79
C ILE A 426 62.60 84.82 -90.16
N PRO A 427 62.14 85.77 -90.99
CA PRO A 427 62.84 86.13 -92.21
C PRO A 427 64.12 86.92 -91.88
N GLY A 428 65.26 86.52 -92.46
CA GLY A 428 66.54 87.20 -92.26
C GLY A 428 66.70 88.46 -93.11
N TYR A 429 67.29 89.51 -92.54
CA TYR A 429 67.80 90.69 -93.24
C TYR A 429 68.98 91.29 -92.46
N ASP A 430 69.92 91.89 -93.20
CA ASP A 430 71.15 92.64 -92.82
C ASP A 430 71.96 92.17 -91.59
N PRO A 431 73.29 91.93 -91.68
CA PRO A 431 74.11 91.37 -90.60
C PRO A 431 74.17 92.15 -89.27
N ASN A 432 73.45 93.27 -89.11
CA ASN A 432 73.33 94.04 -87.87
C ASN A 432 71.91 94.09 -87.28
N ASP A 433 70.91 93.42 -87.86
CA ASP A 433 69.53 93.43 -87.35
C ASP A 433 69.26 92.27 -86.35
N VAL A 434 68.47 92.55 -85.31
CA VAL A 434 68.13 91.60 -84.24
C VAL A 434 66.62 91.40 -84.16
N THR A 435 66.12 90.46 -84.95
CA THR A 435 64.71 90.06 -84.94
C THR A 435 64.39 89.21 -83.70
N THR A 436 63.73 89.85 -82.73
CA THR A 436 63.22 89.18 -81.53
C THR A 436 61.83 88.60 -81.78
N ARG A 437 61.56 87.41 -81.24
CA ARG A 437 60.23 86.81 -81.32
C ARG A 437 59.82 86.19 -79.98
N ALA A 438 58.69 86.65 -79.47
CA ALA A 438 58.04 86.11 -78.28
C ALA A 438 56.98 85.07 -78.66
N CYS A 439 56.92 83.98 -77.90
CA CYS A 439 55.81 83.04 -77.98
C CYS A 439 54.63 83.49 -77.10
N PRO A 440 53.37 83.10 -77.41
CA PRO A 440 52.22 83.43 -76.59
C PRO A 440 52.37 82.99 -75.13
N VAL A 441 51.82 83.77 -74.20
CA VAL A 441 51.85 83.46 -72.76
C VAL A 441 51.20 82.11 -72.52
N GLY A 442 51.87 81.25 -71.73
CA GLY A 442 51.45 79.87 -71.47
C GLY A 442 52.10 78.80 -72.36
N THR A 443 52.75 79.20 -73.47
CA THR A 443 53.51 78.26 -74.32
C THR A 443 54.98 78.16 -73.91
N LYS A 444 55.63 77.02 -74.16
CA LYS A 444 57.10 76.85 -74.08
C LYS A 444 57.73 77.02 -75.46
N VAL A 445 58.98 77.46 -75.49
CA VAL A 445 59.72 77.78 -76.71
C VAL A 445 60.71 76.68 -77.09
N GLY A 446 60.69 76.26 -78.35
CA GLY A 446 61.71 75.41 -79.00
C GLY A 446 62.27 76.08 -80.27
N TRP A 447 63.37 75.56 -80.81
CA TRP A 447 64.10 76.14 -81.94
C TRP A 447 64.80 75.04 -82.76
N ASP A 448 64.93 75.22 -84.08
CA ASP A 448 65.71 74.35 -84.99
C ASP A 448 67.10 74.94 -85.31
N THR A 449 68.18 74.23 -84.97
CA THR A 449 69.56 74.77 -84.89
C THR A 449 70.39 74.64 -86.16
N GLY A 450 69.77 74.51 -87.33
CA GLY A 450 70.42 74.22 -88.61
C GLY A 450 71.35 75.29 -89.24
N GLY A 451 71.88 76.27 -88.50
CA GLY A 451 72.75 77.32 -89.08
C GLY A 451 73.56 78.20 -88.13
N SER A 452 72.91 78.87 -87.17
CA SER A 452 73.53 79.99 -86.42
C SER A 452 73.30 79.96 -84.90
N GLY A 453 74.17 80.64 -84.14
CA GLY A 453 74.25 80.60 -82.67
C GLY A 453 73.17 81.37 -81.91
N GLN A 454 72.99 81.03 -80.63
CA GLN A 454 71.93 81.53 -79.76
C GLN A 454 72.37 82.67 -78.83
N ARG A 455 71.49 83.65 -78.61
CA ARG A 455 71.49 84.47 -77.37
C ARG A 455 70.19 84.26 -76.60
N TRP A 456 70.31 83.87 -75.33
CA TRP A 456 69.16 83.80 -74.42
C TRP A 456 68.77 85.21 -73.98
N ALA A 457 67.48 85.56 -74.11
CA ALA A 457 66.92 86.71 -73.41
C ALA A 457 66.78 86.39 -71.92
N SER A 458 66.96 87.39 -71.06
CA SER A 458 66.64 87.27 -69.62
C SER A 458 65.12 87.19 -69.36
N THR A 459 64.31 87.53 -70.36
CA THR A 459 62.84 87.40 -70.34
C THR A 459 62.42 85.99 -70.77
N PRO A 460 61.65 85.26 -69.94
CA PRO A 460 61.07 83.98 -70.34
C PRO A 460 60.26 84.09 -71.64
N ASN A 461 60.31 83.02 -72.45
CA ASN A 461 59.59 82.88 -73.72
C ASN A 461 60.00 83.82 -74.87
N ILE A 462 61.17 84.47 -74.79
CA ILE A 462 61.76 85.21 -75.91
C ILE A 462 63.01 84.50 -76.44
N ALA A 463 63.03 84.23 -77.74
CA ALA A 463 64.22 83.81 -78.47
C ALA A 463 64.73 84.97 -79.35
N ILE A 464 66.06 85.12 -79.42
CA ILE A 464 66.74 86.13 -80.22
C ILE A 464 67.62 85.37 -81.23
N GLY A 465 67.32 85.52 -82.51
CA GLY A 465 68.14 84.95 -83.59
C GLY A 465 69.39 85.78 -83.84
N GLN A 466 70.48 85.12 -84.24
CA GLN A 466 71.62 85.78 -84.87
C GLN A 466 71.70 85.36 -86.34
N ASN A 467 71.41 86.29 -87.25
CA ASN A 467 71.80 86.28 -88.67
C ASN A 467 71.72 84.93 -89.40
N ASP A 468 70.57 84.26 -89.41
CA ASP A 468 70.02 83.50 -90.55
C ASP A 468 68.68 82.85 -90.21
N TYR A 469 67.98 82.35 -91.22
CA TYR A 469 66.60 81.81 -91.17
C TYR A 469 66.35 80.88 -89.98
N ALA A 470 65.48 81.33 -89.08
CA ALA A 470 65.22 80.69 -87.81
C ALA A 470 63.78 80.21 -87.67
N THR A 471 63.56 78.97 -87.25
CA THR A 471 62.23 78.45 -86.93
C THR A 471 62.07 78.30 -85.42
N ILE A 472 61.12 79.04 -84.85
CA ILE A 472 60.70 78.96 -83.44
C ILE A 472 59.41 78.16 -83.33
N PHE A 473 59.37 77.22 -82.39
CA PHE A 473 58.17 76.48 -82.01
C PHE A 473 57.61 77.05 -80.71
N CYS A 474 56.34 77.42 -80.71
CA CYS A 474 55.60 77.81 -79.51
C CYS A 474 54.61 76.70 -79.16
N CYS A 475 54.85 75.96 -78.07
CA CYS A 475 54.12 74.74 -77.71
C CYS A 475 53.27 74.92 -76.44
N GLU A 476 51.97 74.69 -76.53
CA GLU A 476 51.04 74.53 -75.40
C GLU A 476 51.00 73.04 -74.99
N PHE A 477 51.02 72.71 -73.69
CA PHE A 477 51.17 71.34 -73.15
C PHE A 477 49.94 70.91 -72.31
#